data_AF-A0A5M7C6L2-F1
#
_entry.id   AF-A0A5M7C6L2-F1
#
_cell.length_a   1.000
_cell.length_b   1.000
_cell.length_c   1.000
_cell.angle_alpha   90.00
_cell.angle_beta   90.00
_cell.angle_gamma   90.00
#
_symmetry.space_group_name_H-M   'P 1'
#
loop_
_entity.id
_entity.type
_entity.pdbx_description
1 polymer ?
#
loop_
_entity_poly.entity_id
_entity_poly.type
_entity_poly.pdbx_seq_one_letter_code
_entity_poly.pdbx_strand_id
1 'polypeptide(L)'
;MLRYAEVLCADCTASILSEGWGKRFEHLVNADFSRCGGCLARIHAAVEQYGTPKLVLEQPLKWMPEKDRREYFAVHEAAHAVVGTDAGFVLDEVLLGHQDTSVHGTSLSSGGMTRWDMEGKRVATDDYHAYIVAGMRANLRWLAERGWDTHANRIDVAYGGFGDVINLENDRGRRVSMREAMDSANRTADARIAQRWPHITAVAQQLLTRSRLNGTEVRRIVTATQASRPTAPSTPTTTTHTGGSAMAGIEEIQAALANTKTKTEQIYAALAQVQQWAGEIAGHLYTTLGQSQQSEVLQAIAAFRDLSEEGQRVSELHQLVYAAVSEIEQYGNRL
;
A
#
# COMPACT_ATOMS: atom_id res chain seq x y z
N MET A 1 -25.66 20.09 -8.02
CA MET A 1 -24.86 19.20 -7.15
C MET A 1 -23.40 19.44 -7.52
N LEU A 2 -22.50 19.40 -6.54
CA LEU A 2 -21.06 19.64 -6.75
C LEU A 2 -20.26 18.46 -6.23
N ARG A 3 -19.18 18.10 -6.90
CA ARG A 3 -18.21 17.12 -6.42
C ARG A 3 -17.18 17.80 -5.53
N TYR A 4 -16.52 17.02 -4.67
CA TYR A 4 -15.42 17.54 -3.83
C TYR A 4 -14.32 18.22 -4.65
N ALA A 5 -14.01 17.70 -5.83
CA ALA A 5 -13.02 18.29 -6.75
C ALA A 5 -13.31 19.75 -7.14
N GLU A 6 -14.58 20.16 -7.12
CA GLU A 6 -15.00 21.51 -7.50
C GLU A 6 -14.87 22.49 -6.33
N VAL A 7 -14.93 22.01 -5.09
CA VAL A 7 -14.99 22.85 -3.88
C VAL A 7 -13.72 22.81 -3.04
N LEU A 8 -12.83 21.84 -3.26
CA LEU A 8 -11.53 21.76 -2.58
C LEU A 8 -10.52 22.74 -3.18
N CYS A 9 -9.77 23.48 -2.34
CA CYS A 9 -8.67 24.31 -2.84
C CYS A 9 -7.49 23.46 -3.34
N ALA A 10 -6.56 24.09 -4.06
CA ALA A 10 -5.40 23.39 -4.62
C ALA A 10 -4.55 22.69 -3.55
N ASP A 11 -4.32 23.34 -2.40
CA ASP A 11 -3.49 22.79 -1.32
C ASP A 11 -4.15 21.58 -0.66
N CYS A 12 -5.44 21.68 -0.31
CA CYS A 12 -6.21 20.55 0.23
C CYS A 12 -6.26 19.40 -0.79
N THR A 13 -6.46 19.72 -2.07
CA THR A 13 -6.48 18.73 -3.15
C THR A 13 -5.17 17.98 -3.26
N ALA A 14 -4.04 18.69 -3.33
CA ALA A 14 -2.71 18.08 -3.41
C ALA A 14 -2.45 17.19 -2.18
N SER A 15 -2.78 17.71 -0.99
CA SER A 15 -2.59 17.04 0.29
C SER A 15 -3.46 15.77 0.43
N ILE A 16 -4.72 15.81 0.00
CA ILE A 16 -5.62 14.65 -0.04
C ILE A 16 -5.11 13.60 -1.02
N LEU A 17 -4.63 14.00 -2.19
CA LEU A 17 -4.14 13.06 -3.18
C LEU A 17 -2.80 12.40 -2.77
N SER A 18 -1.98 13.07 -1.97
CA SER A 18 -0.73 12.49 -1.46
C SER A 18 -0.88 11.72 -0.15
N GLU A 19 -1.74 12.18 0.76
CA GLU A 19 -1.84 11.64 2.13
C GLU A 19 -3.16 10.93 2.43
N GLY A 20 -4.11 10.96 1.49
CA GLY A 20 -5.47 10.48 1.69
C GLY A 20 -6.33 11.43 2.53
N TRP A 21 -7.58 11.05 2.77
CA TRP A 21 -8.46 11.77 3.68
C TRP A 21 -8.20 11.31 5.14
N GLY A 22 -7.15 11.85 5.77
CA GLY A 22 -6.88 11.61 7.19
C GLY A 22 -7.76 12.42 8.15
N LYS A 23 -7.54 12.27 9.47
CA LYS A 23 -8.30 12.98 10.53
C LYS A 23 -8.32 14.49 10.36
N ARG A 24 -7.22 15.06 9.87
CA ARG A 24 -7.13 16.50 9.62
C ARG A 24 -8.18 17.01 8.63
N PHE A 25 -8.74 16.15 7.77
CA PHE A 25 -9.77 16.50 6.78
C PHE A 25 -11.19 16.08 7.19
N GLU A 26 -11.40 15.57 8.40
CA GLU A 26 -12.72 15.15 8.89
C GLU A 26 -13.77 16.27 8.84
N HIS A 27 -13.35 17.52 9.05
CA HIS A 27 -14.22 18.69 8.88
C HIS A 27 -14.76 18.80 7.45
N LEU A 28 -13.93 18.55 6.43
CA LEU A 28 -14.34 18.59 5.03
C LEU A 28 -15.27 17.44 4.67
N VAL A 29 -15.05 16.24 5.24
CA VAL A 29 -15.95 15.08 5.10
C VAL A 29 -17.35 15.41 5.63
N ASN A 30 -17.41 16.17 6.73
CA ASN A 30 -18.64 16.68 7.33
C ASN A 30 -19.19 17.95 6.65
N ALA A 31 -18.69 18.30 5.46
CA ALA A 31 -19.03 19.49 4.70
C ALA A 31 -18.82 20.83 5.47
N ASP A 32 -17.97 20.84 6.49
CA ASP A 32 -17.49 22.06 7.17
C ASP A 32 -16.25 22.60 6.44
N PHE A 33 -16.45 23.55 5.54
CA PHE A 33 -15.37 24.21 4.80
C PHE A 33 -14.79 25.43 5.52
N SER A 34 -15.35 25.82 6.69
CA SER A 34 -14.99 27.07 7.37
C SER A 34 -13.55 27.10 7.89
N ARG A 35 -12.93 25.93 8.07
CA ARG A 35 -11.57 25.78 8.60
C ARG A 35 -10.47 25.94 7.54
N CYS A 36 -10.82 26.05 6.26
CA CYS A 36 -9.87 26.30 5.18
C CYS A 36 -10.34 27.48 4.34
N GLY A 37 -9.66 28.63 4.45
CA GLY A 37 -10.01 29.84 3.70
C GLY A 37 -10.07 29.63 2.17
N GLY A 38 -9.18 28.80 1.62
CA GLY A 38 -9.20 28.45 0.20
C GLY A 38 -10.41 27.63 -0.24
N CYS A 39 -10.82 26.63 0.56
CA CYS A 39 -12.02 25.84 0.25
C CYS A 39 -13.29 26.67 0.45
N LEU A 40 -13.34 27.49 1.51
CA LEU A 40 -14.45 28.41 1.75
C LEU A 40 -14.63 29.40 0.59
N ALA A 41 -13.53 29.96 0.06
CA ALA A 41 -13.58 30.85 -1.10
C ALA A 41 -14.16 30.14 -2.34
N ARG A 42 -13.82 28.86 -2.58
CA ARG A 42 -14.43 28.07 -3.66
C ARG A 42 -15.91 27.82 -3.46
N ILE A 43 -16.35 27.56 -2.22
CA ILE A 43 -17.77 27.44 -1.89
C ILE A 43 -18.50 28.75 -2.19
N HIS A 44 -17.96 29.91 -1.77
CA HIS A 44 -18.57 31.21 -2.08
C HIS A 44 -18.66 31.45 -3.59
N ALA A 45 -17.59 31.18 -4.34
CA ALA A 45 -17.59 31.30 -5.79
C ALA A 45 -18.65 30.39 -6.44
N ALA A 46 -18.83 29.17 -5.93
CA ALA A 46 -19.88 28.27 -6.40
C ALA A 46 -21.29 28.81 -6.05
N VAL A 47 -21.50 29.34 -4.84
CA VAL A 47 -22.78 29.97 -4.45
C VAL A 47 -23.13 31.11 -5.42
N GLU A 48 -22.16 31.98 -5.72
CA GLU A 48 -22.32 33.08 -6.67
C GLU A 48 -22.63 32.55 -8.08
N GLN A 49 -21.88 31.56 -8.55
CA GLN A 49 -22.05 30.97 -9.88
C GLN A 49 -23.43 30.30 -10.07
N TYR A 50 -23.91 29.57 -9.07
CA TYR A 50 -25.18 28.82 -9.17
C TYR A 50 -26.39 29.60 -8.62
N GLY A 51 -26.18 30.79 -8.06
CA GLY A 51 -27.25 31.66 -7.54
C GLY A 51 -28.00 31.06 -6.34
N THR A 52 -27.37 30.16 -5.56
CA THR A 52 -28.02 29.51 -4.41
C THR A 52 -27.01 29.19 -3.30
N PRO A 53 -27.31 29.53 -2.04
CA PRO A 53 -26.50 29.11 -0.90
C PRO A 53 -26.68 27.63 -0.54
N LYS A 54 -27.70 26.97 -1.10
CA LYS A 54 -28.02 25.56 -0.84
C LYS A 54 -27.25 24.64 -1.78
N LEU A 55 -25.92 24.67 -1.68
CA LEU A 55 -25.07 23.74 -2.40
C LEU A 55 -25.23 22.33 -1.80
N VAL A 56 -25.41 21.34 -2.67
CA VAL A 56 -25.46 19.93 -2.28
C VAL A 56 -24.23 19.25 -2.84
N LEU A 57 -23.40 18.72 -1.96
CA LEU A 57 -22.28 17.87 -2.36
C LEU A 57 -22.83 16.54 -2.86
N GLU A 58 -22.38 16.14 -4.05
CA GLU A 58 -22.65 14.83 -4.59
C GLU A 58 -21.88 13.78 -3.79
N GLN A 59 -22.54 12.68 -3.46
CA GLN A 59 -21.87 11.54 -2.84
C GLN A 59 -20.79 11.00 -3.80
N PRO A 60 -19.58 10.69 -3.29
CA PRO A 60 -18.51 10.13 -4.11
C PRO A 60 -18.98 8.91 -4.90
N LEU A 61 -18.51 8.80 -6.15
CA LEU A 61 -18.83 7.71 -7.07
C LEU A 61 -20.30 7.64 -7.54
N LYS A 62 -21.18 8.59 -7.16
CA LYS A 62 -22.59 8.59 -7.60
C LYS A 62 -22.76 8.81 -9.11
N TRP A 63 -21.78 9.45 -9.75
CA TRP A 63 -21.69 9.60 -11.21
C TRP A 63 -21.52 8.27 -11.95
N MET A 64 -21.11 7.20 -11.25
CA MET A 64 -20.86 5.88 -11.83
C MET A 64 -22.16 5.06 -11.90
N PRO A 65 -22.45 4.36 -13.03
CA PRO A 65 -23.56 3.43 -13.11
C PRO A 65 -23.51 2.36 -12.02
N GLU A 66 -24.66 1.91 -11.53
CA GLU A 66 -24.75 0.96 -10.40
C GLU A 66 -23.91 -0.31 -10.61
N LYS A 67 -23.97 -0.87 -11.81
CA LYS A 67 -23.22 -2.07 -12.19
C LYS A 67 -21.72 -1.86 -12.03
N ASP A 68 -21.21 -0.74 -12.52
CA ASP A 68 -19.79 -0.41 -12.49
C ASP A 68 -19.37 -0.06 -11.06
N ARG A 69 -20.24 0.60 -10.29
CA ARG A 69 -19.98 0.90 -8.87
C ARG A 69 -19.91 -0.36 -8.01
N ARG A 70 -20.74 -1.36 -8.31
CA ARG A 70 -20.67 -2.67 -7.66
C ARG A 70 -19.37 -3.41 -8.01
N GLU A 71 -18.92 -3.32 -9.27
CA GLU A 71 -17.63 -3.88 -9.68
C GLU A 71 -16.46 -3.17 -9.00
N TYR A 72 -16.50 -1.83 -8.92
CA TYR A 72 -15.54 -1.01 -8.20
C TYR A 72 -15.36 -1.48 -6.75
N PHE A 73 -16.47 -1.66 -6.01
CA PHE A 73 -16.38 -2.17 -4.63
C PHE A 73 -15.88 -3.61 -4.57
N ALA A 74 -16.25 -4.47 -5.52
CA ALA A 74 -15.73 -5.85 -5.55
C ALA A 74 -14.21 -5.90 -5.76
N VAL A 75 -13.66 -5.01 -6.59
CA VAL A 75 -12.21 -4.88 -6.82
C VAL A 75 -11.51 -4.34 -5.58
N HIS A 76 -12.09 -3.34 -4.93
CA HIS A 76 -11.58 -2.79 -3.67
C HIS A 76 -11.40 -3.87 -2.60
N GLU A 77 -12.47 -4.61 -2.30
CA GLU A 77 -12.43 -5.66 -1.28
C GLU A 77 -11.55 -6.85 -1.67
N ALA A 78 -11.57 -7.24 -2.96
CA ALA A 78 -10.68 -8.28 -3.45
C ALA A 78 -9.21 -7.91 -3.31
N ALA A 79 -8.85 -6.64 -3.48
CA ALA A 79 -7.48 -6.18 -3.32
C ALA A 79 -7.00 -6.31 -1.87
N HIS A 80 -7.81 -5.87 -0.91
CA HIS A 80 -7.56 -6.12 0.51
C HIS A 80 -7.36 -7.61 0.77
N ALA A 81 -8.32 -8.45 0.36
CA ALA A 81 -8.30 -9.89 0.58
C ALA A 81 -7.06 -10.60 0.00
N VAL A 82 -6.64 -10.23 -1.21
CA VAL A 82 -5.49 -10.86 -1.87
C VAL A 82 -4.18 -10.34 -1.29
N VAL A 83 -4.02 -9.02 -1.16
CA VAL A 83 -2.78 -8.42 -0.63
C VAL A 83 -2.55 -8.83 0.83
N GLY A 84 -3.61 -8.86 1.64
CA GLY A 84 -3.52 -9.29 3.02
C GLY A 84 -3.20 -10.79 3.16
N THR A 85 -3.82 -11.65 2.35
CA THR A 85 -3.49 -13.09 2.39
C THR A 85 -2.02 -13.33 1.98
N ASP A 86 -1.51 -12.57 0.99
CA ASP A 86 -0.10 -12.62 0.56
C ASP A 86 0.88 -12.13 1.63
N ALA A 87 0.46 -11.19 2.49
CA ALA A 87 1.17 -10.75 3.70
C ALA A 87 1.05 -11.72 4.89
N GLY A 88 0.32 -12.83 4.75
CA GLY A 88 0.15 -13.83 5.81
C GLY A 88 -0.98 -13.55 6.82
N PHE A 89 -1.81 -12.53 6.57
CA PHE A 89 -3.02 -12.29 7.37
C PHE A 89 -4.01 -13.45 7.21
N VAL A 90 -4.75 -13.78 8.28
CA VAL A 90 -5.80 -14.80 8.23
C VAL A 90 -7.10 -14.13 7.84
N LEU A 91 -7.50 -14.34 6.58
CA LEU A 91 -8.78 -13.84 6.11
C LEU A 91 -9.93 -14.63 6.77
N ASP A 92 -10.81 -13.93 7.48
CA ASP A 92 -12.07 -14.49 7.95
C ASP A 92 -13.06 -14.48 6.78
N GLU A 93 -13.39 -13.29 6.29
CA GLU A 93 -14.34 -13.11 5.20
C GLU A 93 -14.17 -11.82 4.39
N VAL A 94 -14.76 -11.84 3.20
CA VAL A 94 -14.92 -10.69 2.30
C VAL A 94 -16.38 -10.60 1.90
N LEU A 95 -16.95 -9.41 2.03
CA LEU A 95 -18.35 -9.11 1.77
C LEU A 95 -18.46 -7.99 0.74
N LEU A 96 -19.44 -8.13 -0.16
CA LEU A 96 -19.86 -7.12 -1.10
C LEU A 96 -21.33 -6.78 -0.83
N GLY A 97 -21.59 -5.54 -0.48
CA GLY A 97 -22.91 -5.07 -0.10
C GLY A 97 -22.84 -3.84 0.78
N HIS A 98 -23.96 -3.15 0.91
CA HIS A 98 -24.07 -1.98 1.77
C HIS A 98 -23.80 -2.37 3.23
N GLN A 99 -22.87 -1.68 3.86
CA GLN A 99 -22.61 -1.77 5.30
C GLN A 99 -22.61 -0.37 5.87
N ASP A 100 -23.37 -0.18 6.95
CA ASP A 100 -23.27 1.03 7.76
C ASP A 100 -22.16 0.83 8.79
N THR A 101 -21.14 1.67 8.71
CA THR A 101 -20.02 1.68 9.65
C THR A 101 -19.95 3.04 10.34
N SER A 102 -19.58 3.07 11.63
CA SER A 102 -19.29 4.32 12.31
C SER A 102 -17.79 4.46 12.51
N VAL A 103 -17.19 5.46 11.88
CA VAL A 103 -15.78 5.80 12.06
C VAL A 103 -15.74 7.15 12.78
N HIS A 104 -15.25 7.16 14.02
CA HIS A 104 -15.17 8.37 14.85
C HIS A 104 -16.52 9.12 15.02
N GLY A 105 -17.64 8.39 15.09
CA GLY A 105 -18.97 8.99 15.21
C GLY A 105 -19.57 9.46 13.89
N THR A 106 -18.83 9.38 12.79
CA THR A 106 -19.34 9.63 11.44
C THR A 106 -19.87 8.32 10.87
N SER A 107 -21.17 8.29 10.51
CA SER A 107 -21.77 7.14 9.83
C SER A 107 -21.36 7.16 8.36
N LEU A 108 -20.64 6.13 7.94
CA LEU A 108 -20.17 5.94 6.58
C LEU A 108 -20.79 4.67 6.01
N SER A 109 -21.40 4.81 4.84
CA SER A 109 -21.86 3.69 4.04
C SER A 109 -20.68 3.15 3.24
N SER A 110 -20.25 1.91 3.48
CA SER A 110 -19.32 1.21 2.60
C SER A 110 -20.08 0.28 1.64
N GLY A 111 -19.47 0.01 0.48
CA GLY A 111 -20.00 -0.93 -0.52
C GLY A 111 -19.55 -2.37 -0.33
N GLY A 112 -18.71 -2.63 0.68
CA GLY A 112 -18.13 -3.92 1.02
C GLY A 112 -17.37 -3.87 2.33
N MET A 113 -16.81 -5.01 2.73
CA MET A 113 -15.94 -5.12 3.90
C MET A 113 -15.06 -6.37 3.78
N THR A 114 -13.81 -6.24 4.21
CA THR A 114 -12.87 -7.35 4.41
C THR A 114 -12.54 -7.49 5.89
N ARG A 115 -12.78 -8.68 6.47
CA ARG A 115 -12.51 -8.98 7.88
C ARG A 115 -11.36 -9.98 8.03
N TRP A 116 -10.47 -9.70 8.97
CA TRP A 116 -9.31 -10.52 9.28
C TRP A 116 -9.35 -10.99 10.72
N ASP A 117 -8.86 -12.20 10.93
CA ASP A 117 -8.42 -12.65 12.23
C ASP A 117 -6.98 -12.15 12.45
N MET A 118 -6.86 -11.17 13.35
CA MET A 118 -5.62 -10.51 13.72
C MET A 118 -5.05 -11.06 15.05
N GLU A 119 -5.70 -12.06 15.67
CA GLU A 119 -5.26 -12.56 16.98
C GLU A 119 -3.89 -13.23 16.88
N GLY A 120 -2.96 -12.78 17.73
CA GLY A 120 -1.66 -13.44 17.94
C GLY A 120 -0.67 -13.35 16.78
N LYS A 121 -1.00 -12.70 15.66
CA LYS A 121 -0.08 -12.57 14.52
C LYS A 121 0.68 -11.24 14.53
N ARG A 122 2.00 -11.35 14.50
CA ARG A 122 2.88 -10.21 14.16
C ARG A 122 3.06 -10.19 12.66
N VAL A 123 2.49 -9.19 12.00
CA VAL A 123 2.75 -8.90 10.59
C VAL A 123 3.70 -7.71 10.53
N ALA A 124 4.57 -7.69 9.52
CA ALA A 124 5.45 -6.55 9.31
C ALA A 124 4.62 -5.28 9.08
N THR A 125 5.03 -4.16 9.67
CA THR A 125 4.29 -2.89 9.57
C THR A 125 4.05 -2.46 8.12
N ASP A 126 5.05 -2.61 7.24
CA ASP A 126 4.90 -2.27 5.83
C ASP A 126 3.86 -3.12 5.10
N ASP A 127 3.74 -4.39 5.48
CA ASP A 127 2.76 -5.32 4.92
C ASP A 127 1.35 -4.97 5.37
N TYR A 128 1.19 -4.55 6.63
CA TYR A 128 -0.07 -4.03 7.14
C TYR A 128 -0.47 -2.73 6.45
N HIS A 129 0.45 -1.78 6.33
CA HIS A 129 0.22 -0.52 5.63
C HIS A 129 -0.16 -0.73 4.16
N ALA A 130 0.56 -1.62 3.45
CA ALA A 130 0.26 -1.95 2.06
C ALA A 130 -1.12 -2.58 1.90
N TYR A 131 -1.49 -3.49 2.81
CA TYR A 131 -2.83 -4.08 2.87
C TYR A 131 -3.91 -3.01 3.08
N ILE A 132 -3.70 -2.05 3.98
CA ILE A 132 -4.66 -0.99 4.25
C ILE A 132 -4.95 -0.14 3.01
N VAL A 133 -3.95 0.18 2.20
CA VAL A 133 -4.17 1.06 1.03
C VAL A 133 -4.52 0.28 -0.24
N ALA A 134 -4.51 -1.06 -0.20
CA ALA A 134 -4.67 -1.92 -1.36
C ALA A 134 -5.97 -1.67 -2.13
N GLY A 135 -7.10 -1.49 -1.43
CA GLY A 135 -8.39 -1.22 -2.04
C GLY A 135 -8.40 0.06 -2.88
N MET A 136 -7.89 1.17 -2.33
CA MET A 136 -7.76 2.44 -3.05
C MET A 136 -6.86 2.30 -4.29
N ARG A 137 -5.70 1.66 -4.16
CA ARG A 137 -4.74 1.49 -5.26
C ARG A 137 -5.30 0.63 -6.38
N ALA A 138 -6.01 -0.45 -6.05
CA ALA A 138 -6.69 -1.29 -7.03
C ALA A 138 -7.78 -0.54 -7.79
N ASN A 139 -8.53 0.32 -7.09
CA ASN A 139 -9.55 1.17 -7.71
C ASN A 139 -8.96 2.21 -8.68
N LEU A 140 -7.82 2.81 -8.35
CA LEU A 140 -7.12 3.72 -9.28
C LEU A 140 -6.70 2.99 -10.55
N ARG A 141 -6.14 1.79 -10.44
CA ARG A 141 -5.81 0.94 -11.59
C ARG A 141 -7.08 0.61 -12.41
N TRP A 142 -8.15 0.20 -11.74
CA TRP A 142 -9.41 -0.16 -12.39
C TRP A 142 -10.03 1.00 -13.19
N LEU A 143 -9.93 2.24 -12.67
CA LEU A 143 -10.36 3.45 -13.38
C LEU A 143 -9.46 3.73 -14.60
N ALA A 144 -8.14 3.57 -14.45
CA ALA A 144 -7.19 3.79 -15.53
C ALA A 144 -7.43 2.81 -16.71
N GLU A 145 -7.66 1.53 -16.42
CA GLU A 145 -7.98 0.50 -17.43
C GLU A 145 -9.27 0.80 -18.22
N ARG A 146 -10.15 1.66 -17.68
CA ARG A 146 -11.42 2.09 -18.31
C ARG A 146 -11.35 3.48 -18.94
N GLY A 147 -10.21 4.17 -18.86
CA GLY A 147 -10.08 5.56 -19.31
C GLY A 147 -10.84 6.57 -18.43
N TRP A 148 -11.13 6.21 -17.17
CA TRP A 148 -11.85 7.04 -16.21
C TRP A 148 -10.95 7.65 -15.13
N ASP A 149 -9.63 7.57 -15.30
CA ASP A 149 -8.66 8.13 -14.35
C ASP A 149 -8.51 9.66 -14.50
N THR A 150 -9.55 10.39 -14.08
CA THR A 150 -9.58 11.85 -14.06
C THR A 150 -9.24 12.39 -12.67
N HIS A 151 -8.80 13.64 -12.60
CA HIS A 151 -8.49 14.30 -11.33
C HIS A 151 -9.65 14.23 -10.32
N ALA A 152 -10.88 14.49 -10.76
CA ALA A 152 -12.05 14.43 -9.89
C ALA A 152 -12.33 13.00 -9.40
N ASN A 153 -12.14 12.00 -10.25
CA ASN A 153 -12.35 10.59 -9.88
C ASN A 153 -11.29 10.10 -8.89
N ARG A 154 -10.04 10.60 -8.96
CA ARG A 154 -9.01 10.30 -7.96
C ARG A 154 -9.37 10.83 -6.56
N ILE A 155 -9.98 12.01 -6.48
CA ILE A 155 -10.45 12.57 -5.20
C ILE A 155 -11.58 11.72 -4.62
N ASP A 156 -12.51 11.25 -5.46
CA ASP A 156 -13.59 10.36 -5.02
C ASP A 156 -13.03 9.01 -4.54
N VAL A 157 -12.03 8.45 -5.21
CA VAL A 157 -11.35 7.22 -4.75
C VAL A 157 -10.66 7.45 -3.41
N ALA A 158 -9.95 8.57 -3.25
CA ALA A 158 -9.33 8.92 -1.99
C ALA A 158 -10.37 9.03 -0.86
N TYR A 159 -11.55 9.60 -1.15
CA TYR A 159 -12.63 9.69 -0.17
C TYR A 159 -13.15 8.29 0.17
N GLY A 160 -13.32 7.42 -0.83
CA GLY A 160 -13.78 6.05 -0.63
C GLY A 160 -12.92 5.23 0.34
N GLY A 161 -11.62 5.51 0.39
CA GLY A 161 -10.70 4.91 1.37
C GLY A 161 -10.44 5.75 2.62
N PHE A 162 -11.33 6.69 2.98
CA PHE A 162 -11.22 7.48 4.21
C PHE A 162 -10.98 6.59 5.43
N GLY A 163 -11.80 5.55 5.62
CA GLY A 163 -11.65 4.63 6.76
C GLY A 163 -10.30 3.91 6.78
N ASP A 164 -9.80 3.49 5.61
CA ASP A 164 -8.47 2.88 5.48
C ASP A 164 -7.37 3.85 5.88
N VAL A 165 -7.42 5.08 5.38
CA VAL A 165 -6.43 6.12 5.69
C VAL A 165 -6.41 6.44 7.19
N ILE A 166 -7.58 6.45 7.86
CA ILE A 166 -7.65 6.61 9.32
C ILE A 166 -6.98 5.44 10.05
N ASN A 167 -7.18 4.20 9.59
CA ASN A 167 -6.51 3.02 10.18
C ASN A 167 -4.99 3.12 10.02
N LEU A 168 -4.50 3.52 8.85
CA LEU A 168 -3.08 3.77 8.62
C LEU A 168 -2.55 4.89 9.51
N GLU A 169 -3.28 6.00 9.65
CA GLU A 169 -2.87 7.12 10.50
C GLU A 169 -2.76 6.72 11.97
N ASN A 170 -3.62 5.82 12.44
CA ASN A 170 -3.57 5.27 13.80
C ASN A 170 -2.39 4.32 14.02
N ASP A 171 -2.00 3.55 12.99
CA ASP A 171 -0.96 2.51 13.10
C ASP A 171 0.46 3.03 12.88
N ARG A 172 0.66 4.00 11.99
CA ARG A 172 2.00 4.51 11.57
C ARG A 172 2.91 5.03 12.70
N GLY A 173 2.37 5.17 13.91
CA GLY A 173 3.06 5.78 15.05
C GLY A 173 3.23 7.28 14.90
N ARG A 174 3.86 7.91 15.90
CA ARG A 174 4.03 9.38 15.95
C ARG A 174 5.25 9.91 15.19
N ARG A 175 6.19 9.03 14.82
CA ARG A 175 7.48 9.42 14.23
C ARG A 175 7.47 9.51 12.70
N VAL A 176 6.58 8.76 12.04
CA VAL A 176 6.47 8.73 10.58
C VAL A 176 5.41 9.73 10.16
N SER A 177 5.72 10.67 9.26
CA SER A 177 4.69 11.58 8.75
C SER A 177 3.63 10.82 7.94
N MET A 178 2.42 11.37 7.83
CA MET A 178 1.36 10.70 7.05
C MET A 178 1.77 10.53 5.57
N ARG A 179 2.51 11.51 5.03
CA ARG A 179 3.02 11.45 3.66
C ARG A 179 4.01 10.30 3.46
N GLU A 180 5.00 10.17 4.35
CA GLU A 180 5.97 9.07 4.28
C GLU A 180 5.30 7.71 4.44
N ALA A 181 4.34 7.59 5.36
CA ALA A 181 3.56 6.37 5.54
C ALA A 181 2.77 6.00 4.28
N MET A 182 2.06 6.97 3.67
CA MET A 182 1.33 6.75 2.42
C MET A 182 2.24 6.41 1.26
N ASP A 183 3.36 7.11 1.08
CA ASP A 183 4.30 6.85 -0.01
C ASP A 183 4.88 5.43 0.08
N SER A 184 5.24 4.99 1.29
CA SER A 184 5.69 3.61 1.52
C SER A 184 4.59 2.59 1.24
N ALA A 185 3.40 2.79 1.84
CA ALA A 185 2.24 1.93 1.68
C ALA A 185 1.84 1.77 0.20
N ASN A 186 1.77 2.88 -0.53
CA ASN A 186 1.40 2.92 -1.95
C ASN A 186 2.39 2.16 -2.82
N ARG A 187 3.70 2.35 -2.62
CA ARG A 187 4.72 1.62 -3.41
C ARG A 187 4.59 0.11 -3.21
N THR A 188 4.47 -0.33 -1.97
CA THR A 188 4.37 -1.77 -1.64
C THR A 188 3.05 -2.35 -2.16
N ALA A 189 1.94 -1.63 -1.98
CA ALA A 189 0.63 -2.04 -2.51
C ALA A 189 0.64 -2.12 -4.04
N ASP A 190 1.18 -1.12 -4.73
CA ASP A 190 1.26 -1.09 -6.20
C ASP A 190 2.08 -2.26 -6.75
N ALA A 191 3.24 -2.58 -6.14
CA ALA A 191 4.06 -3.72 -6.53
C ALA A 191 3.29 -5.05 -6.39
N ARG A 192 2.60 -5.24 -5.25
CA ARG A 192 1.79 -6.44 -4.99
C ARG A 192 0.59 -6.51 -5.94
N ILE A 193 -0.13 -5.41 -6.15
CA ILE A 193 -1.28 -5.33 -7.07
C ILE A 193 -0.84 -5.63 -8.50
N ALA A 194 0.29 -5.08 -8.95
CA ALA A 194 0.84 -5.37 -10.27
C ALA A 194 1.05 -6.88 -10.48
N GLN A 195 1.67 -7.55 -9.50
CA GLN A 195 1.93 -8.98 -9.55
C GLN A 195 0.66 -9.84 -9.38
N ARG A 196 -0.26 -9.40 -8.53
CA ARG A 196 -1.43 -10.18 -8.10
C ARG A 196 -2.72 -9.82 -8.83
N TRP A 197 -2.69 -8.91 -9.80
CA TRP A 197 -3.90 -8.43 -10.50
C TRP A 197 -4.82 -9.54 -11.01
N PRO A 198 -4.34 -10.61 -11.69
CA PRO A 198 -5.23 -11.68 -12.12
C PRO A 198 -6.00 -12.35 -10.98
N HIS A 199 -5.38 -12.46 -9.80
CA HIS A 199 -6.00 -13.03 -8.61
C HIS A 199 -7.03 -12.08 -8.01
N ILE A 200 -6.73 -10.78 -7.94
CA ILE A 200 -7.66 -9.73 -7.49
C ILE A 200 -8.92 -9.76 -8.37
N THR A 201 -8.74 -9.75 -9.70
CA THR A 201 -9.85 -9.79 -10.66
C THR A 201 -10.68 -11.08 -10.52
N ALA A 202 -10.04 -12.23 -10.34
CA ALA A 202 -10.75 -13.50 -10.13
C ALA A 202 -11.57 -13.51 -8.83
N VAL A 203 -11.02 -12.99 -7.73
CA VAL A 203 -11.74 -12.86 -6.46
C VAL A 203 -12.89 -11.86 -6.59
N ALA A 204 -12.68 -10.71 -7.25
CA ALA A 204 -13.73 -9.70 -7.48
C ALA A 204 -14.90 -10.28 -8.30
N GLN A 205 -14.63 -11.07 -9.34
CA GLN A 205 -15.67 -11.75 -10.13
C GLN A 205 -16.49 -12.73 -9.28
N GLN A 206 -15.83 -13.48 -8.39
CA GLN A 206 -16.51 -14.39 -7.48
C GLN A 206 -17.35 -13.63 -6.43
N LEU A 207 -16.84 -12.50 -5.92
CA LEU A 207 -17.60 -11.60 -5.04
C LEU A 207 -18.83 -11.02 -5.74
N LEU A 208 -18.73 -10.61 -6.99
CA LEU A 208 -19.88 -10.10 -7.74
C LEU A 208 -21.01 -11.15 -7.83
N THR A 209 -20.63 -12.42 -8.02
CA THR A 209 -21.54 -13.55 -8.15
C THR A 209 -22.16 -13.96 -6.82
N ARG A 210 -21.37 -14.00 -5.75
CA ARG A 210 -21.76 -14.64 -4.47
C ARG A 210 -22.03 -13.65 -3.33
N SER A 211 -21.62 -12.39 -3.49
CA SER A 211 -21.64 -11.30 -2.50
C SER A 211 -20.86 -11.57 -1.20
N ARG A 212 -20.41 -12.80 -0.94
CA ARG A 212 -19.63 -13.20 0.23
C ARG A 212 -18.67 -14.32 -0.14
N LEU A 213 -17.44 -14.25 0.38
CA LEU A 213 -16.44 -15.30 0.31
C LEU A 213 -15.75 -15.42 1.67
N ASN A 214 -15.50 -16.64 2.16
CA ASN A 214 -14.63 -16.84 3.32
C ASN A 214 -13.15 -16.99 2.90
N GLY A 215 -12.25 -16.97 3.88
CA GLY A 215 -10.81 -17.09 3.62
C GLY A 215 -10.38 -18.36 2.86
N THR A 216 -11.04 -19.50 3.10
CA THR A 216 -10.74 -20.76 2.38
C THR A 216 -11.11 -20.66 0.90
N GLU A 217 -12.23 -20.00 0.59
CA GLU A 217 -12.68 -19.79 -0.78
C GLU A 217 -11.75 -18.85 -1.54
N VAL A 218 -11.35 -17.74 -0.92
CA VAL A 218 -10.38 -16.81 -1.51
C VAL A 218 -9.04 -17.52 -1.79
N ARG A 219 -8.51 -18.30 -0.84
CA ARG A 219 -7.29 -19.10 -1.07
C ARG A 219 -7.44 -20.06 -2.24
N ARG A 220 -8.58 -20.75 -2.36
CA ARG A 220 -8.84 -21.68 -3.47
C ARG A 220 -8.83 -20.96 -4.82
N ILE A 221 -9.47 -19.79 -4.90
CA ILE A 221 -9.50 -18.96 -6.12
C ILE A 221 -8.07 -18.54 -6.47
N VAL A 222 -7.31 -18.03 -5.50
CA VAL A 222 -5.92 -17.61 -5.71
C VAL A 222 -5.05 -18.77 -6.22
N THR A 223 -5.12 -19.94 -5.59
CA THR A 223 -4.37 -21.13 -6.04
C THR A 223 -4.79 -21.57 -7.45
N ALA A 224 -6.08 -21.56 -7.77
CA ALA A 224 -6.58 -21.92 -9.09
C ALA A 224 -6.08 -20.96 -10.18
N THR A 225 -6.11 -19.63 -9.92
CA THR A 225 -5.58 -18.62 -10.83
C THR A 225 -4.08 -18.79 -11.08
N GLN A 226 -3.32 -19.17 -10.04
CA GLN A 226 -1.88 -19.45 -10.18
C GLN A 226 -1.62 -20.65 -11.10
N ALA A 227 -2.40 -21.72 -10.98
CA ALA A 227 -2.27 -22.92 -11.82
C ALA A 227 -2.65 -22.66 -13.30
N SER A 228 -3.52 -21.69 -13.57
CA SER A 228 -3.93 -21.33 -14.93
C SER A 228 -2.97 -20.38 -15.64
N ARG A 229 -1.92 -19.88 -14.99
CA ARG A 229 -0.93 -19.02 -15.65
C ARG A 229 -0.17 -19.87 -16.68
N PRO A 230 -0.23 -19.54 -17.99
CA PRO A 230 0.54 -20.26 -18.98
C PRO A 230 2.00 -20.24 -18.54
N THR A 231 2.59 -21.42 -18.32
CA THR A 231 4.03 -21.53 -18.18
C THR A 231 4.59 -20.88 -19.42
N ALA A 232 5.32 -19.76 -19.26
CA ALA A 232 5.97 -19.11 -20.39
C ALA A 232 6.67 -20.24 -21.17
N PRO A 233 6.43 -20.38 -22.49
CA PRO A 233 7.00 -21.47 -23.25
C PRO A 233 8.49 -21.48 -22.95
N SER A 234 8.97 -22.57 -22.34
CA SER A 234 10.38 -22.75 -22.04
C SER A 234 11.08 -22.62 -23.38
N THR A 235 11.71 -21.47 -23.64
CA THR A 235 12.49 -21.27 -24.85
C THR A 235 13.48 -22.42 -24.85
N PRO A 236 13.41 -23.35 -25.82
CA PRO A 236 14.37 -24.44 -25.86
C PRO A 236 15.74 -23.78 -25.95
N THR A 237 16.54 -23.96 -24.90
CA THR A 237 17.95 -23.58 -24.91
C THR A 237 18.62 -24.49 -25.94
N THR A 238 18.54 -24.11 -27.21
CA THR A 238 19.34 -24.70 -28.26
C THR A 238 20.76 -24.24 -27.99
N THR A 239 21.50 -24.98 -27.17
CA THR A 239 22.96 -24.88 -27.09
C THR A 239 23.51 -25.38 -28.42
N THR A 240 23.59 -24.48 -29.39
CA THR A 240 24.37 -24.70 -30.60
C THR A 240 25.85 -24.65 -30.19
N HIS A 241 26.45 -25.81 -29.94
CA HIS A 241 27.90 -25.94 -29.92
C HIS A 241 28.43 -25.77 -31.35
N THR A 242 28.55 -24.53 -31.80
CA THR A 242 29.35 -24.19 -32.97
C THR A 242 30.48 -23.29 -32.50
N GLY A 243 31.70 -23.82 -32.55
CA GLY A 243 32.91 -23.04 -32.36
C GLY A 243 32.88 -21.83 -33.29
N GLY A 244 32.91 -20.65 -32.71
CA GLY A 244 32.81 -19.40 -33.42
C GLY A 244 32.50 -18.30 -32.43
N SER A 245 33.56 -17.59 -32.02
CA SER A 245 33.56 -16.40 -31.16
C SER A 245 32.40 -15.45 -31.49
N ALA A 246 31.28 -15.59 -30.80
CA ALA A 246 30.15 -14.69 -30.90
C ALA A 246 29.83 -14.21 -29.50
N MET A 247 29.98 -12.90 -29.31
CA MET A 247 29.72 -12.19 -28.08
C MET A 247 28.32 -12.57 -27.58
N ALA A 248 28.24 -13.21 -26.41
CA ALA A 248 27.09 -13.01 -25.54
C ALA A 248 26.99 -11.48 -25.39
N GLY A 249 26.01 -10.92 -26.09
CA GLY A 249 26.00 -9.51 -26.48
C GLY A 249 26.09 -8.67 -25.23
N ILE A 250 26.95 -7.66 -25.26
CA ILE A 250 27.16 -6.67 -24.20
C ILE A 250 25.84 -6.22 -23.53
N GLU A 251 24.74 -6.18 -24.28
CA GLU A 251 23.38 -5.89 -23.84
C GLU A 251 22.83 -6.86 -22.77
N GLU A 252 23.08 -8.17 -22.86
CA GLU A 252 22.61 -9.16 -21.89
C GLU A 252 23.38 -9.06 -20.57
N ILE A 253 24.68 -8.73 -20.66
CA ILE A 253 25.53 -8.40 -19.51
C ILE A 253 25.08 -7.07 -18.88
N GLN A 254 24.78 -6.05 -19.69
CA GLN A 254 24.27 -4.76 -19.21
C GLN A 254 22.90 -4.90 -18.51
N ALA A 255 21.99 -5.72 -19.04
CA ALA A 255 20.71 -5.99 -18.41
C ALA A 255 20.86 -6.75 -17.08
N ALA A 256 21.77 -7.72 -17.01
CA ALA A 256 22.09 -8.43 -15.77
C ALA A 256 22.72 -7.49 -14.72
N LEU A 257 23.59 -6.57 -15.14
CA LEU A 257 24.18 -5.55 -14.27
C LEU A 257 23.14 -4.55 -13.75
N ALA A 258 22.21 -4.09 -14.59
CA ALA A 258 21.13 -3.19 -14.18
C ALA A 258 20.16 -3.84 -13.17
N ASN A 259 19.82 -5.12 -13.38
CA ASN A 259 19.02 -5.90 -12.43
C ASN A 259 19.78 -6.11 -11.11
N THR A 260 21.09 -6.34 -11.18
CA THR A 260 21.94 -6.47 -9.98
C THR A 260 21.98 -5.18 -9.19
N LYS A 261 22.13 -4.02 -9.85
CA LYS A 261 22.08 -2.70 -9.20
C LYS A 261 20.75 -2.46 -8.47
N THR A 262 19.63 -2.78 -9.11
CA THR A 262 18.30 -2.63 -8.50
C THR A 262 18.15 -3.51 -7.24
N LYS A 263 18.61 -4.77 -7.30
CA LYS A 263 18.58 -5.68 -6.14
C LYS A 263 19.51 -5.22 -5.02
N THR A 264 20.66 -4.66 -5.38
CA THR A 264 21.61 -4.06 -4.45
C THR A 264 20.99 -2.89 -3.68
N GLU A 265 20.31 -1.97 -4.37
CA GLU A 265 19.60 -0.85 -3.74
C GLU A 265 18.52 -1.35 -2.77
N GLN A 266 17.80 -2.42 -3.14
CA GLN A 266 16.83 -3.07 -2.26
C GLN A 266 17.48 -3.72 -1.03
N ILE A 267 18.66 -4.33 -1.17
CA ILE A 267 19.41 -4.90 -0.04
C ILE A 267 19.86 -3.80 0.93
N TYR A 268 20.35 -2.66 0.42
CA TYR A 268 20.71 -1.52 1.29
C TYR A 268 19.52 -0.96 2.04
N ALA A 269 18.37 -0.80 1.36
CA ALA A 269 17.15 -0.34 2.01
C ALA A 269 16.70 -1.31 3.12
N ALA A 270 16.74 -2.62 2.86
CA ALA A 270 16.40 -3.64 3.85
C ALA A 270 17.37 -3.65 5.04
N LEU A 271 18.67 -3.50 4.82
CA LEU A 271 19.67 -3.43 5.89
C LEU A 271 19.52 -2.19 6.77
N ALA A 272 19.26 -1.03 6.17
CA ALA A 272 18.96 0.20 6.90
C ALA A 272 17.70 0.04 7.78
N GLN A 273 16.67 -0.62 7.26
CA GLN A 273 15.45 -0.91 8.00
C GLN A 273 15.68 -1.86 9.18
N VAL A 274 16.52 -2.89 9.01
CA VAL A 274 16.93 -3.80 10.10
C VAL A 274 17.69 -3.04 11.19
N GLN A 275 18.60 -2.13 10.83
CA GLN A 275 19.30 -1.27 11.81
C GLN A 275 18.32 -0.41 12.61
N GLN A 276 17.36 0.20 11.93
CA GLN A 276 16.35 1.02 12.59
C GLN A 276 15.52 0.20 13.58
N TRP A 277 15.01 -0.97 13.17
CA TRP A 277 14.23 -1.86 14.04
C TRP A 277 15.04 -2.35 15.25
N ALA A 278 16.32 -2.68 15.05
CA ALA A 278 17.19 -3.07 16.15
C ALA A 278 17.31 -1.96 17.20
N GLY A 279 17.47 -0.70 16.78
CA GLY A 279 17.51 0.46 17.66
C GLY A 279 16.19 0.70 18.40
N GLU A 280 15.05 0.57 17.70
CA GLU A 280 13.73 0.73 18.31
C GLU A 280 13.42 -0.35 19.37
N ILE A 281 13.74 -1.62 19.06
CA ILE A 281 13.58 -2.74 20.00
C ILE A 281 14.47 -2.54 21.22
N ALA A 282 15.74 -2.16 21.03
CA ALA A 282 16.66 -1.88 22.14
C ALA A 282 16.14 -0.74 23.04
N GLY A 283 15.64 0.34 22.43
CA GLY A 283 15.03 1.45 23.16
C GLY A 283 13.78 1.05 23.95
N HIS A 284 12.89 0.24 23.37
CA HIS A 284 11.71 -0.27 24.07
C HIS A 284 12.06 -1.24 25.20
N LEU A 285 13.03 -2.13 25.00
CA LEU A 285 13.54 -3.01 26.04
C LEU A 285 14.12 -2.20 27.20
N TYR A 286 14.95 -1.19 26.91
CA TYR A 286 15.50 -0.30 27.94
C TYR A 286 14.40 0.45 28.70
N THR A 287 13.39 0.97 28.01
CA THR A 287 12.31 1.74 28.65
C THR A 287 11.40 0.85 29.52
N THR A 288 11.13 -0.38 29.06
CA THR A 288 10.21 -1.31 29.75
C THR A 288 10.90 -2.07 30.88
N LEU A 289 12.17 -2.40 30.70
CA LEU A 289 12.90 -3.34 31.56
C LEU A 289 14.14 -2.73 32.22
N GLY A 290 14.50 -1.48 31.92
CA GLY A 290 15.71 -0.82 32.45
C GLY A 290 15.70 -0.57 33.96
N GLN A 291 14.54 -0.71 34.61
CA GLN A 291 14.43 -0.68 36.08
C GLN A 291 14.50 -2.08 36.71
N SER A 292 14.54 -3.15 35.91
CA SER A 292 14.66 -4.51 36.41
C SER A 292 16.04 -4.72 37.05
N GLN A 293 16.06 -5.26 38.26
CA GLN A 293 17.29 -5.69 38.92
C GLN A 293 17.68 -7.14 38.61
N GLN A 294 16.91 -7.83 37.75
CA GLN A 294 17.23 -9.20 37.34
C GLN A 294 18.42 -9.19 36.38
N SER A 295 19.46 -9.94 36.71
CA SER A 295 20.72 -10.02 35.95
C SER A 295 20.52 -10.49 34.50
N GLU A 296 19.59 -11.40 34.27
CA GLU A 296 19.27 -11.99 32.97
C GLU A 296 18.64 -10.95 32.05
N VAL A 297 17.81 -10.06 32.61
CA VAL A 297 17.16 -8.97 31.87
C VAL A 297 18.19 -7.91 31.49
N LEU A 298 19.11 -7.57 32.38
CA LEU A 298 20.21 -6.65 32.09
C LEU A 298 21.19 -7.23 31.05
N GLN A 299 21.47 -8.54 31.09
CA GLN A 299 22.25 -9.22 30.05
C GLN A 299 21.56 -9.23 28.69
N ALA A 300 20.24 -9.45 28.65
CA ALA A 300 19.48 -9.40 27.40
C ALA A 300 19.44 -7.99 26.79
N ILE A 301 19.27 -6.95 27.62
CA ILE A 301 19.35 -5.55 27.19
C ILE A 301 20.75 -5.23 26.66
N ALA A 302 21.81 -5.67 27.36
CA ALA A 302 23.19 -5.47 26.92
C ALA A 302 23.47 -6.17 25.58
N ALA A 303 23.07 -7.43 25.40
CA ALA A 303 23.26 -8.16 24.14
C ALA A 303 22.52 -7.51 22.96
N PHE A 304 21.31 -6.98 23.19
CA PHE A 304 20.58 -6.21 22.18
C PHE A 304 21.24 -4.86 21.88
N ARG A 305 21.78 -4.20 22.90
CA ARG A 305 22.53 -2.94 22.75
C ARG A 305 23.84 -3.15 21.99
N ASP A 306 24.55 -4.25 22.20
CA ASP A 306 25.76 -4.58 21.45
C ASP A 306 25.43 -4.85 19.97
N LEU A 307 24.23 -5.39 19.69
CA LEU A 307 23.68 -5.51 18.34
C LEU A 307 23.26 -4.17 17.71
N SER A 308 22.80 -3.19 18.51
CA SER A 308 22.17 -1.95 18.02
C SER A 308 23.02 -0.68 18.11
N GLU A 309 23.74 -0.45 19.21
CA GLU A 309 24.52 0.78 19.49
C GLU A 309 26.01 0.62 19.18
N GLU A 310 26.63 -0.54 19.47
CA GLU A 310 28.02 -0.81 19.07
C GLU A 310 28.12 -1.41 17.66
N GLY A 311 27.00 -1.94 17.13
CA GLY A 311 26.73 -2.07 15.70
C GLY A 311 27.76 -2.83 14.88
N GLN A 312 28.70 -3.55 15.50
CA GLN A 312 29.88 -4.05 14.78
C GLN A 312 29.46 -5.09 13.73
N ARG A 313 28.55 -6.00 14.08
CA ARG A 313 28.08 -7.04 13.15
C ARG A 313 27.18 -6.54 12.03
N VAL A 314 26.29 -5.58 12.30
CA VAL A 314 25.41 -5.03 11.27
C VAL A 314 26.19 -4.07 10.37
N SER A 315 27.13 -3.32 10.94
CA SER A 315 28.05 -2.48 10.16
C SER A 315 29.04 -3.31 9.35
N GLU A 316 29.56 -4.42 9.89
CA GLU A 316 30.38 -5.41 9.16
C GLU A 316 29.58 -6.02 8.00
N LEU A 317 28.32 -6.39 8.23
CA LEU A 317 27.45 -6.89 7.16
C LEU A 317 27.21 -5.80 6.10
N HIS A 318 26.97 -4.55 6.51
CA HIS A 318 26.85 -3.41 5.60
C HIS A 318 28.13 -3.20 4.78
N GLN A 319 29.30 -3.27 5.42
CA GLN A 319 30.60 -3.13 4.77
C GLN A 319 30.90 -4.28 3.79
N LEU A 320 30.56 -5.52 4.15
CA LEU A 320 30.72 -6.69 3.28
C LEU A 320 29.82 -6.61 2.04
N VAL A 321 28.55 -6.21 2.23
CA VAL A 321 27.62 -5.97 1.11
C VAL A 321 28.13 -4.81 0.25
N TYR A 322 28.60 -3.72 0.87
CA TYR A 322 29.15 -2.58 0.15
C TYR A 322 30.38 -2.94 -0.69
N ALA A 323 31.30 -3.71 -0.13
CA ALA A 323 32.48 -4.18 -0.84
C ALA A 323 32.11 -5.09 -2.02
N ALA A 324 31.23 -6.07 -1.80
CA ALA A 324 30.77 -6.98 -2.85
C ALA A 324 30.06 -6.25 -4.00
N VAL A 325 29.24 -5.25 -3.68
CA VAL A 325 28.56 -4.40 -4.66
C VAL A 325 29.55 -3.56 -5.44
N SER A 326 30.49 -2.90 -4.76
CA SER A 326 31.49 -2.06 -5.40
C SER A 326 32.37 -2.85 -6.37
N GLU A 327 32.73 -4.10 -6.02
CA GLU A 327 33.48 -5.00 -6.91
C GLU A 327 32.68 -5.34 -8.18
N ILE A 328 31.37 -5.59 -8.05
CA ILE A 328 30.48 -5.85 -9.19
C ILE A 328 30.36 -4.60 -10.09
N GLU A 329 30.20 -3.41 -9.51
CA GLU A 329 30.12 -2.16 -10.28
C GLU A 329 31.46 -1.85 -10.98
N GLN A 330 32.59 -2.06 -10.31
CA GLN A 330 33.91 -1.90 -10.91
C GLN A 330 34.19 -2.92 -12.01
N TYR A 331 33.66 -4.14 -11.90
CA TYR A 331 33.74 -5.12 -12.98
C TYR A 331 32.88 -4.69 -14.17
N GLY A 332 31.65 -4.22 -13.92
CA GLY A 332 30.77 -3.66 -14.96
C GLY A 332 31.37 -2.48 -15.71
N ASN A 333 32.09 -1.58 -15.02
CA ASN A 333 32.74 -0.42 -15.64
C ASN A 333 34.02 -0.76 -16.44
N ARG A 334 34.55 -1.97 -16.31
CA ARG A 334 35.76 -2.45 -17.04
C ARG A 334 35.42 -3.20 -18.33
N LEU A 335 34.14 -3.54 -18.53
CA LEU A 335 33.62 -4.17 -19.74
C LEU A 335 33.18 -3.13 -20.77
#